data_AF-A0A7T0KI38-F1
#
_entry.id   AF-A0A7T0KI38-F1
#
_cell.length_a   1.000
_cell.length_b   1.000
_cell.length_c   1.000
_cell.angle_alpha   90.00
_cell.angle_beta   90.00
_cell.angle_gamma   90.00
#
_symmetry.space_group_name_H-M   'P 1'
#
loop_
_entity.id
_entity.type
_entity.pdbx_description
1 polymer ?
#
loop_
_entity_poly.entity_id
_entity_poly.type
_entity_poly.pdbx_seq_one_letter_code
_entity_poly.pdbx_strand_id
1 'polypeptide(L)'
;MDICESLMIALGGPRNIKDVEPCAMRVRVEVIDQRLVDETRLRIPEVLAVVRSGSVVQIIAGTHSDSLAEGLILRLKNRVAV
;
A
#
# COMPACT_ATOMS: atom_id res chain seq x y z
N MET A 1 -16.21 0.00 1.91
CA MET A 1 -14.86 -0.47 1.56
C MET A 1 -13.89 0.57 2.09
N ASP A 2 -13.02 0.17 3.01
CA ASP A 2 -12.06 1.09 3.63
C ASP A 2 -10.90 1.38 2.64
N ILE A 3 -10.29 2.56 2.74
CA ILE A 3 -9.14 2.95 1.91
C ILE A 3 -8.02 1.90 1.92
N CYS A 4 -7.71 1.31 3.08
CA CYS A 4 -6.66 0.30 3.19
C CYS A 4 -7.01 -0.97 2.40
N GLU A 5 -8.29 -1.35 2.33
CA GLU A 5 -8.73 -2.48 1.50
C GLU A 5 -8.60 -2.17 0.02
N SER A 6 -8.99 -0.97 -0.39
CA SER A 6 -8.84 -0.49 -1.77
C SER A 6 -7.38 -0.49 -2.20
N LEU A 7 -6.48 0.03 -1.34
CA LEU A 7 -5.04 0.02 -1.58
C LEU A 7 -4.48 -1.40 -1.65
N MET A 8 -4.85 -2.30 -0.73
CA MET A 8 -4.41 -3.69 -0.80
C MET A 8 -4.85 -4.38 -2.10
N ILE A 9 -6.09 -4.15 -2.55
CA ILE A 9 -6.56 -4.71 -3.81
C ILE A 9 -5.81 -4.12 -5.00
N ALA A 10 -5.58 -2.81 -5.00
CA ALA A 10 -4.81 -2.13 -6.03
C ALA A 10 -3.34 -2.59 -6.07
N LEU A 11 -2.78 -3.00 -4.92
CA LEU A 11 -1.43 -3.58 -4.83
C LEU A 11 -1.37 -5.05 -5.26
N GLY A 12 -2.45 -5.64 -5.77
CA GLY A 12 -2.49 -7.06 -6.18
C GLY A 12 -2.92 -8.02 -5.08
N GLY A 13 -3.49 -7.50 -4.00
CA GLY A 13 -3.94 -8.26 -2.83
C GLY A 13 -2.86 -8.47 -1.76
N PRO A 14 -3.25 -8.95 -0.57
CA PRO A 14 -2.34 -9.07 0.58
C PRO A 14 -1.18 -10.04 0.34
N ARG A 15 -1.38 -11.06 -0.49
CA ARG A 15 -0.31 -12.01 -0.84
C ARG A 15 0.78 -11.41 -1.72
N ASN A 16 0.48 -10.30 -2.41
CA ASN A 16 1.47 -9.60 -3.22
C ASN A 16 2.30 -8.61 -2.40
N ILE A 17 1.87 -8.26 -1.18
CA ILE A 17 2.56 -7.31 -0.32
C ILE A 17 3.55 -8.08 0.56
N LYS A 18 4.83 -7.76 0.41
CA LYS A 18 5.92 -8.37 1.17
C LYS A 18 6.22 -7.58 2.44
N ASP A 19 6.26 -6.26 2.34
CA ASP A 19 6.52 -5.39 3.48
C ASP A 19 5.89 -4.00 3.29
N VAL A 20 5.64 -3.30 4.40
CA VAL A 20 5.09 -1.95 4.44
C VAL A 20 5.87 -1.11 5.44
N GLU A 21 6.54 -0.07 4.95
CA GLU A 21 7.31 0.87 5.75
C GLU A 21 6.68 2.28 5.70
N PRO A 22 6.37 2.89 6.85
CA PRO A 22 6.02 4.30 6.92
C PRO A 22 7.25 5.17 6.65
N CYS A 23 7.06 6.25 5.91
CA CYS A 23 8.05 7.30 5.70
C CYS A 23 7.32 8.65 5.70
N ALA A 24 7.98 9.73 6.14
CA ALA A 24 7.37 11.00 6.56
C ALA A 24 6.19 11.57 5.72
N MET A 25 6.16 11.33 4.39
CA MET A 25 5.03 11.74 3.53
C MET A 25 4.57 10.63 2.57
N ARG A 26 5.10 9.42 2.72
CA ARG A 26 4.94 8.32 1.76
C ARG A 26 4.94 6.96 2.46
N VAL A 27 4.12 6.05 1.97
CA VAL A 27 4.14 4.64 2.37
C VAL A 27 4.97 3.88 1.34
N ARG A 28 6.04 3.22 1.79
CA ARG A 28 6.83 2.30 0.97
C ARG A 28 6.24 0.92 1.11
N VAL A 29 5.81 0.35 0.00
CA VAL A 29 5.28 -1.02 -0.06
C VAL A 29 6.20 -1.85 -0.93
N GLU A 30 6.85 -2.86 -0.35
CA GLU A 30 7.54 -3.86 -1.13
C GLU A 30 6.52 -4.90 -1.62
N VAL A 31 6.51 -5.17 -2.92
CA VAL A 31 5.62 -6.19 -3.52
C VAL A 31 6.40 -7.32 -4.16
N ILE A 32 5.77 -8.49 -4.25
CA ILE A 32 6.34 -9.69 -4.87
C ILE A 32 6.34 -9.57 -6.41
N ASP A 33 5.20 -9.15 -6.98
CA ASP A 33 5.03 -8.97 -8.42
C ASP A 33 4.43 -7.60 -8.73
N GLN A 34 5.22 -6.79 -9.43
CA GLN A 34 4.83 -5.47 -9.92
C GLN A 34 3.68 -5.55 -10.94
N ARG A 35 3.52 -6.65 -11.70
CA ARG A 35 2.47 -6.78 -12.72
C ARG A 35 1.06 -6.84 -12.13
N LEU A 36 0.93 -7.21 -10.86
CA LEU A 36 -0.35 -7.26 -10.15
C LEU A 36 -0.76 -5.90 -9.58
N VAL A 37 0.11 -4.89 -9.66
CA VAL A 37 -0.16 -3.53 -9.16
C VAL A 37 -0.96 -2.74 -10.19
N ASP A 38 -2.17 -2.34 -9.81
CA ASP A 38 -3.07 -1.48 -10.57
C ASP A 38 -2.90 -0.01 -10.14
N GLU A 39 -2.06 0.72 -10.88
CA GLU A 39 -1.84 2.15 -10.64
C GLU A 39 -3.10 3.00 -10.78
N THR A 40 -4.04 2.61 -11.63
CA THR A 40 -5.28 3.37 -11.84
C THR A 40 -6.12 3.33 -10.57
N ARG A 41 -6.16 2.16 -9.91
CA ARG A 41 -6.85 1.98 -8.62
C ARG A 41 -6.10 2.56 -7.43
N LEU A 42 -4.79 2.84 -7.56
CA LEU A 42 -4.03 3.55 -6.52
C LEU A 42 -4.29 5.06 -6.52
N ARG A 43 -4.86 5.63 -7.60
CA ARG A 43 -5.21 7.06 -7.70
C ARG A 43 -6.56 7.35 -7.05
N ILE A 44 -6.60 7.25 -5.73
CA ILE A 44 -7.74 7.62 -4.88
C ILE A 44 -7.51 9.01 -4.24
N PRO A 45 -8.54 9.70 -3.73
CA PRO A 45 -8.44 11.09 -3.27
C PRO A 45 -7.32 11.36 -2.25
N GLU A 46 -7.02 10.38 -1.40
CA GLU A 46 -6.02 10.46 -0.34
C GLU A 46 -4.59 10.17 -0.84
N VAL A 47 -4.43 9.69 -2.07
CA VAL A 47 -3.13 9.41 -2.71
C VAL A 47 -2.80 10.52 -3.70
N LEU A 48 -1.79 11.29 -3.34
CA LEU A 48 -1.30 12.42 -4.14
C LEU A 48 -0.51 11.96 -5.36
N ALA A 49 0.30 10.91 -5.19
CA ALA A 49 1.13 10.36 -6.26
C ALA A 49 1.57 8.92 -5.95
N VAL A 50 1.91 8.19 -7.00
CA VAL A 50 2.46 6.83 -6.92
C VAL A 50 3.76 6.80 -7.71
N VAL A 51 4.81 6.24 -7.10
CA VAL A 51 6.11 6.04 -7.76
C VAL A 51 6.49 4.58 -7.62
N ARG A 52 6.95 3.96 -8.71
CA ARG A 52 7.40 2.56 -8.71
C ARG A 52 8.89 2.50 -9.01
N SER A 53 9.61 1.68 -8.25
CA SER A 53 11.05 1.48 -8.44
C SER A 53 11.45 0.10 -7.96
N GLY A 54 11.94 -0.74 -8.87
CA GLY A 54 12.23 -2.15 -8.58
C GLY A 54 10.99 -2.88 -8.06
N SER A 55 11.11 -3.55 -6.91
CA SER A 55 10.00 -4.21 -6.20
C SER A 55 9.18 -3.27 -5.33
N VAL A 56 9.50 -1.98 -5.24
CA VAL A 56 8.86 -1.03 -4.31
C VAL A 56 7.84 -0.14 -5.01
N VAL A 57 6.67 -0.02 -4.41
CA VAL A 57 5.63 0.97 -4.71
C VAL A 57 5.62 2.02 -3.61
N GLN A 58 5.84 3.29 -3.96
CA GLN A 58 5.78 4.42 -3.05
C GLN A 58 4.44 5.13 -3.25
N ILE A 59 3.62 5.14 -2.21
CA ILE A 59 2.31 5.81 -2.18
C ILE A 59 2.50 7.11 -1.41
N ILE A 60 2.38 8.25 -2.07
CA ILE A 60 2.55 9.57 -1.46
C ILE A 60 1.18 10.05 -0.99
N ALA A 61 0.98 10.14 0.33
CA ALA A 61 -0.31 10.49 0.94
C ALA A 61 -0.21 11.72 1.87
N GLY A 62 0.95 12.39 1.89
CA GLY A 62 1.17 13.56 2.75
C GLY A 62 1.01 13.20 4.22
N THR A 63 0.23 13.99 4.95
CA THR A 63 -0.02 13.82 6.39
C THR A 63 -0.78 12.54 6.75
N HIS A 64 -1.37 11.85 5.77
CA HIS A 64 -2.09 10.60 6.00
C HIS A 64 -1.19 9.36 5.89
N SER A 65 0.11 9.50 5.56
CA SER A 65 1.01 8.36 5.32
C SER A 65 1.10 7.42 6.50
N ASP A 66 1.25 7.95 7.71
CA ASP A 66 1.47 7.13 8.92
C ASP A 66 0.21 6.33 9.26
N SER A 67 -0.95 6.97 9.26
CA SER A 67 -2.24 6.30 9.50
C SER A 67 -2.56 5.24 8.44
N LEU A 68 -2.20 5.49 7.17
CA LEU A 68 -2.38 4.50 6.10
C LEU A 68 -1.43 3.31 6.25
N ALA A 69 -0.16 3.56 6.57
CA ALA A 69 0.82 2.50 6.80
C ALA A 69 0.40 1.60 7.96
N GLU A 70 0.01 2.19 9.11
CA GLU A 70 -0.50 1.44 10.25
C GLU A 70 -1.75 0.62 9.88
N GLY A 71 -2.69 1.22 9.15
CA GLY A 71 -3.91 0.57 8.71
C GLY A 71 -3.67 -0.62 7.77
N LEU A 72 -2.64 -0.56 6.92
CA LEU A 72 -2.19 -1.66 6.08
C LEU A 72 -1.50 -2.76 6.91
N ILE A 73 -0.57 -2.37 7.79
CA ILE A 73 0.18 -3.31 8.64
C ILE A 73 -0.77 -4.12 9.53
N LEU A 74 -1.74 -3.47 10.17
CA LEU A 74 -2.74 -4.14 11.02
C LEU A 74 -3.54 -5.19 10.23
N ARG A 75 -3.95 -4.86 9.00
CA ARG A 75 -4.73 -5.78 8.15
C ARG A 75 -3.91 -6.94 7.61
N LEU A 76 -2.63 -6.73 7.35
CA LEU A 76 -1.70 -7.80 6.97
C LEU A 76 -1.45 -8.75 8.15
N LYS A 77 -1.24 -8.22 9.36
CA LYS A 77 -1.02 -9.02 10.58
C LYS A 77 -2.24 -9.85 10.99
N ASN A 78 -3.45 -9.29 10.92
CA ASN A 78 -4.68 -9.99 11.31
C ASN A 78 -5.02 -11.20 10.42
N ARG A 79 -4.34 -11.39 9.29
CA ARG A 79 -4.55 -12.56 8.41
C ARG A 79 -3.55 -13.70 8.60
N VAL A 80 -2.50 -13.51 9.42
CA VAL A 80 -1.52 -14.56 9.75
C VAL A 80 -1.94 -15.36 11.00
N ALA A 81 -2.92 -14.85 11.77
CA ALA A 81 -3.52 -15.57 12.89
C ALA A 81 -4.71 -16.43 12.43
N VAL A 82 -4.44 -17.50 11.68
CA VAL A 82 -5.36 -18.64 11.48
C VAL A 82 -4.56 -19.93 11.56
#